data_AF-A0A957ZV27-F1
#
_entry.id   AF-A0A957ZV27-F1
#
_cell.length_a   1.000
_cell.length_b   1.000
_cell.length_c   1.000
_cell.angle_alpha   90.00
_cell.angle_beta   90.00
_cell.angle_gamma   90.00
#
_symmetry.space_group_name_H-M   'P 1'
#
loop_
_entity.id
_entity.type
_entity.pdbx_description
1 polymer ?
#
loop_
_entity_poly.entity_id
_entity_poly.type
_entity_poly.pdbx_seq_one_letter_code
_entity_poly.pdbx_strand_id
1 'polypeptide(L)'
;MLEIRQTDVYAKWFSKLRDREARARINVRIRRLSLGNPGDVRPVGEGVSELRIDYGSGYRVYFVQKGSTVAILLAGGDKRTQTRDIRIAHELARNLSED
;
A
#
# COMPACT_ATOMS: atom_id res chain seq x y z
N MET A 1 -1.44 -11.61 -13.43
CA MET A 1 -1.39 -10.18 -13.08
C MET A 1 -2.45 -9.96 -12.01
N LEU A 2 -2.11 -9.31 -10.91
CA LEU A 2 -3.08 -8.98 -9.86
C LEU A 2 -3.94 -7.80 -10.32
N GLU A 3 -5.25 -7.90 -10.10
CA GLU A 3 -6.13 -6.74 -10.07
C GLU A 3 -5.74 -5.86 -8.87
N ILE A 4 -5.54 -4.56 -9.11
CA ILE A 4 -5.27 -3.60 -8.05
C ILE A 4 -6.57 -2.89 -7.70
N ARG A 5 -7.02 -3.08 -6.47
CA ARG A 5 -8.09 -2.29 -5.85
C ARG A 5 -7.50 -1.37 -4.79
N GLN A 6 -8.25 -0.36 -4.38
CA GLN A 6 -7.81 0.58 -3.35
C GLN A 6 -8.97 0.99 -2.47
N THR A 7 -8.69 1.25 -1.20
CA THR A 7 -9.64 1.89 -0.29
C THR A 7 -9.69 3.40 -0.53
N ASP A 8 -10.74 4.04 -0.02
CA ASP A 8 -10.82 5.50 0.05
C ASP A 8 -9.70 6.12 0.87
N VAL A 9 -9.19 5.42 1.90
CA VAL A 9 -8.12 5.91 2.76
C VAL A 9 -6.83 6.05 1.95
N TYR A 10 -6.46 5.01 1.19
CA TYR A 10 -5.34 5.09 0.27
C TYR A 10 -5.55 6.18 -0.79
N ALA A 11 -6.72 6.20 -1.44
CA ALA A 11 -7.02 7.14 -2.52
C ALA A 11 -6.91 8.61 -2.06
N LYS A 12 -7.44 8.92 -0.88
CA LYS A 12 -7.37 10.25 -0.26
C LYS A 12 -5.95 10.63 0.16
N TRP A 13 -5.15 9.68 0.64
CA TRP A 13 -3.74 9.94 0.93
C TRP A 13 -2.96 10.24 -0.35
N PHE A 14 -3.10 9.38 -1.36
CA PHE A 14 -2.34 9.49 -2.60
C PHE A 14 -2.67 10.78 -3.37
N SER A 15 -3.93 11.22 -3.36
CA SER A 15 -4.34 12.47 -4.01
C SER A 15 -3.79 13.73 -3.35
N LYS A 16 -3.44 13.66 -2.05
CA LYS A 16 -2.84 14.78 -1.30
C LYS A 16 -1.33 14.90 -1.48
N LEU A 17 -0.67 13.93 -2.12
CA LEU A 17 0.77 14.00 -2.40
C LEU A 17 1.06 15.10 -3.44
N ARG A 18 1.77 16.14 -3.02
CA ARG A 18 2.19 17.25 -3.91
C ARG A 18 3.41 16.89 -4.75
N ASP A 19 4.25 16.00 -4.26
CA ASP A 19 5.45 15.53 -4.95
C ASP A 19 5.05 14.60 -6.12
N ARG A 20 5.23 15.09 -7.35
CA ARG A 20 4.89 14.37 -8.58
C ARG A 20 5.81 13.17 -8.82
N GLU A 21 7.08 13.28 -8.45
CA GLU A 21 8.07 12.22 -8.62
C GLU A 21 7.79 11.08 -7.64
N ALA A 22 7.44 11.40 -6.39
CA ALA A 22 6.96 10.42 -5.42
C ALA A 22 5.74 9.65 -5.95
N ARG A 23 4.74 10.35 -6.49
CA ARG A 23 3.55 9.73 -7.08
C ARG A 23 3.88 8.80 -8.23
N ALA A 24 4.78 9.21 -9.14
CA ALA A 24 5.22 8.39 -10.25
C ALA A 24 5.91 7.10 -9.76
N ARG A 25 6.83 7.21 -8.80
CA ARG A 25 7.54 6.07 -8.20
C ARG A 25 6.61 5.08 -7.50
N ILE A 26 5.64 5.60 -6.73
CA ILE A 26 4.61 4.77 -6.09
C ILE A 26 3.79 4.02 -7.15
N ASN A 27 3.33 4.68 -8.21
CA ASN A 27 2.59 4.04 -9.30
C ASN A 27 3.40 2.95 -10.01
N VAL A 28 4.68 3.20 -10.30
CA VAL A 28 5.59 2.19 -10.85
C VAL A 28 5.70 0.98 -9.90
N ARG A 29 5.78 1.23 -8.59
CA ARG A 29 5.86 0.17 -7.59
C ARG A 29 4.59 -0.68 -7.52
N ILE A 30 3.43 -0.04 -7.58
CA ILE A 30 2.11 -0.71 -7.62
C ILE A 30 1.95 -1.52 -8.91
N ARG A 31 2.37 -0.97 -10.06
CA ARG A 31 2.37 -1.72 -11.32
C ARG A 31 3.28 -2.94 -11.26
N ARG A 32 4.45 -2.81 -10.64
CA ARG A 32 5.35 -3.93 -10.41
C ARG A 32 4.76 -5.00 -9.48
N LEU A 33 4.04 -4.58 -8.44
CA LEU A 33 3.25 -5.48 -7.60
C LEU A 33 2.20 -6.23 -8.42
N SER A 34 1.45 -5.54 -9.28
CA SER A 34 0.44 -6.19 -10.13
C SER A 34 1.03 -7.23 -11.09
N LEU A 35 2.29 -7.06 -11.47
CA LEU A 35 3.02 -7.98 -12.33
C LEU A 35 3.74 -9.12 -11.57
N GLY A 36 3.60 -9.18 -10.24
CA GLY A 36 4.24 -10.23 -9.43
C GLY A 36 5.72 -9.99 -9.12
N ASN A 37 6.24 -8.79 -9.37
CA ASN A 37 7.62 -8.41 -9.01
C ASN A 37 7.63 -7.16 -8.10
N PRO A 38 7.06 -7.24 -6.90
CA PRO A 38 6.87 -6.10 -6.03
C PRO A 38 8.14 -5.63 -5.34
N GLY A 39 9.33 -6.21 -5.57
CA GLY A 39 10.61 -5.86 -4.94
C GLY A 39 10.58 -5.89 -3.40
N ASP A 40 11.14 -4.87 -2.74
CA ASP A 40 11.09 -4.66 -1.27
C ASP A 40 9.65 -4.53 -0.74
N VAL A 41 9.18 -5.64 -0.18
CA VAL A 41 7.93 -5.82 0.55
C VAL A 41 8.23 -6.50 1.87
N ARG A 42 7.54 -6.11 2.95
CA ARG A 42 7.64 -6.80 4.25
C ARG A 42 6.26 -7.07 4.84
N PRO A 43 6.03 -8.25 5.46
CA PRO A 43 4.84 -8.44 6.25
C PRO A 43 4.87 -7.52 7.47
N VAL A 44 3.73 -6.96 7.85
CA VAL A 44 3.57 -6.12 9.05
C VAL A 44 2.52 -6.66 10.03
N GLY A 45 2.00 -7.87 9.79
CA GLY A 45 1.01 -8.53 10.65
C GLY A 45 -0.39 -8.54 10.05
N GLU A 46 -1.30 -9.34 10.60
CA GLU A 46 -2.71 -9.44 10.20
C GLU A 46 -2.94 -9.61 8.68
N GLY A 47 -2.04 -10.33 7.99
CA GLY A 47 -2.10 -10.50 6.53
C GLY A 47 -1.74 -9.25 5.71
N VAL A 48 -1.41 -8.14 6.36
CA VAL A 48 -0.98 -6.89 5.72
C VAL A 48 0.50 -6.93 5.38
N SER A 49 0.82 -6.44 4.19
CA SER A 49 2.18 -6.23 3.70
C SER A 49 2.44 -4.76 3.44
N GLU A 50 3.66 -4.33 3.73
CA GLU A 50 4.18 -3.00 3.44
C GLU A 50 5.05 -3.03 2.18
N LEU A 51 4.66 -2.27 1.17
CA LEU A 51 5.48 -1.98 -0.01
C LEU A 51 6.33 -0.74 0.26
N ARG A 52 7.65 -0.90 0.20
CA ARG A 52 8.61 0.15 0.54
C ARG A 52 9.13 0.86 -0.70
N ILE A 53 9.09 2.19 -0.67
CA ILE A 53 9.64 3.08 -1.70
C ILE A 53 10.67 4.00 -1.04
N ASP A 54 11.95 3.74 -1.30
CA ASP A 54 13.06 4.53 -0.76
C ASP A 54 13.32 5.77 -1.62
N TYR A 55 12.50 6.79 -1.39
CA TYR A 55 12.57 8.09 -2.05
C TYR A 55 11.95 9.14 -1.13
N GLY A 56 12.52 10.35 -1.10
CA GLY A 56 12.04 11.45 -0.27
C GLY A 56 12.00 11.07 1.21
N SER A 57 10.84 11.22 1.86
CA SER A 57 10.64 10.85 3.27
C SER A 57 10.58 9.32 3.53
N GLY A 58 10.74 8.51 2.50
CA GLY A 58 10.64 7.05 2.57
C GLY A 58 9.18 6.62 2.62
N TYR A 59 8.51 6.64 1.46
CA TYR A 59 7.10 6.30 1.34
C TYR A 59 6.81 4.81 1.55
N ARG A 60 5.60 4.54 2.07
CA ARG A 60 5.08 3.20 2.36
C ARG A 60 3.65 3.08 1.84
N VAL A 61 3.35 1.95 1.21
CA VAL A 61 1.98 1.58 0.82
C VAL A 61 1.65 0.24 1.47
N TYR A 62 0.56 0.19 2.20
CA TYR A 62 0.12 -1.01 2.90
C TYR A 62 -0.97 -1.68 2.08
N PHE A 63 -0.89 -2.99 1.92
CA PHE A 63 -1.83 -3.74 1.12
C PHE A 63 -2.07 -5.15 1.68
N VAL A 64 -3.20 -5.73 1.31
CA VAL A 64 -3.47 -7.16 1.48
C VAL A 64 -3.58 -7.79 0.10
N GLN A 65 -3.20 -9.06 -0.02
CA GLN A 65 -3.43 -9.85 -1.23
C GLN A 65 -4.50 -10.90 -0.94
N LYS A 66 -5.59 -10.88 -1.70
CA LYS A 66 -6.64 -11.90 -1.64
C LYS A 66 -6.36 -12.94 -2.73
N GLY A 67 -5.92 -14.12 -2.31
CA GLY A 67 -5.57 -15.22 -3.21
C GLY A 67 -4.43 -14.86 -4.17
N SER A 68 -4.52 -15.33 -5.41
CA SER A 68 -3.53 -15.09 -6.48
C SER A 68 -3.96 -14.03 -7.50
N THR A 69 -5.09 -13.35 -7.26
CA THR A 69 -5.76 -12.53 -8.27
C THR A 69 -5.93 -11.06 -7.89
N VAL A 70 -6.01 -10.71 -6.60
CA VAL A 70 -6.31 -9.32 -6.19
C VAL A 70 -5.33 -8.83 -5.13
N ALA A 71 -4.83 -7.60 -5.29
CA ALA A 71 -4.20 -6.83 -4.22
C ALA A 71 -5.02 -5.56 -3.92
N ILE A 72 -5.29 -5.32 -2.64
CA ILE A 72 -6.07 -4.17 -2.16
C ILE A 72 -5.13 -3.23 -1.41
N LEU A 73 -4.93 -2.03 -1.94
CA LEU A 73 -4.17 -0.96 -1.30
C LEU A 73 -5.02 -0.34 -0.18
N LEU A 74 -4.54 -0.45 1.06
CA LEU A 74 -5.29 -0.10 2.28
C LEU A 74 -5.01 1.33 2.73
N ALA A 75 -3.74 1.67 2.85
CA ALA A 75 -3.31 2.98 3.32
C ALA A 75 -1.94 3.30 2.72
N GLY A 76 -1.54 4.56 2.83
CA GLY A 76 -0.17 4.95 2.54
C GLY A 76 0.30 6.04 3.48
N GLY A 77 1.61 6.22 3.54
CA GLY A 77 2.26 7.18 4.40
C GLY A 77 3.75 7.26 4.11
N ASP A 78 4.49 7.75 5.08
CA ASP A 78 5.95 7.72 5.04
C ASP A 78 6.53 7.15 6.33
N LYS A 79 7.86 7.01 6.36
CA LYS A 79 8.56 6.40 7.49
C LYS A 79 8.24 7.07 8.82
N ARG A 80 7.87 8.35 8.85
CA ARG A 80 7.57 9.09 10.09
C ARG A 80 6.21 8.72 10.67
N THR A 81 5.25 8.32 9.83
CA THR A 81 3.89 7.97 10.24
C THR A 81 3.64 6.46 10.26
N GLN A 82 4.66 5.66 9.94
CA GLN A 82 4.59 4.21 9.75
C GLN A 82 3.76 3.47 10.80
N THR A 83 4.04 3.66 12.09
CA THR A 83 3.30 2.99 13.19
C THR A 83 1.81 3.33 13.20
N ARG A 84 1.43 4.56 12.85
CA ARG A 84 0.02 4.96 12.74
C ARG A 84 -0.61 4.32 11.50
N ASP A 85 0.08 4.35 10.38
CA ASP A 85 -0.46 3.87 9.11
C ASP A 85 -0.64 2.35 9.10
N ILE A 86 0.27 1.60 9.76
CA ILE A 86 0.13 0.15 9.99
C ILE A 86 -1.13 -0.16 10.78
N ARG A 87 -1.40 0.58 11.88
CA ARG A 87 -2.62 0.40 12.67
C ARG A 87 -3.89 0.61 11.83
N ILE A 88 -3.92 1.69 11.05
CA ILE A 88 -5.03 1.99 10.13
C ILE A 88 -5.18 0.86 9.10
N ALA A 89 -4.07 0.35 8.55
CA ALA A 89 -4.11 -0.74 7.59
C ALA A 89 -4.67 -2.03 8.20
N HIS A 90 -4.30 -2.39 9.44
CA HIS A 90 -4.88 -3.53 10.14
C HIS A 90 -6.40 -3.39 10.36
N GLU A 91 -6.85 -2.22 10.81
CA GLU A 91 -8.28 -1.94 10.98
C GLU A 91 -9.05 -2.11 9.65
N LEU A 92 -8.51 -1.55 8.56
CA LEU A 92 -9.11 -1.71 7.22
C LEU A 92 -9.10 -3.16 6.74
N ALA A 93 -8.01 -3.90 7.00
CA ALA A 93 -7.90 -5.30 6.60
C ALA A 93 -8.95 -6.18 7.29
N ARG A 94 -9.22 -5.96 8.58
CA ARG A 94 -10.26 -6.66 9.34
C ARG A 94 -11.65 -6.39 8.77
N ASN A 95 -11.96 -5.13 8.45
CA ASN A 95 -13.27 -4.78 7.90
C ASN A 95 -13.50 -5.38 6.50
N LEU A 96 -12.44 -5.63 5.71
CA LEU A 96 -12.55 -6.28 4.40
C LEU A 96 -12.82 -7.79 4.46
N SER A 97 -12.73 -8.41 5.64
CA SER A 97 -13.04 -9.83 5.84
C SER A 97 -14.46 -10.09 6.31
N GLU A 98 -15.21 -9.03 6.61
CA GLU A 98 -16.62 -9.11 7.02
C GLU A 98 -17.60 -8.94 5.84
N ASP A 99 -17.08 -8.77 4.61
CA ASP A 99 -17.79 -8.77 3.33
C ASP A 99 -17.47 -10.03 2.50
#